data_AF-A0A934ZTN1-F1
#
_entry.id   AF-A0A934ZTN1-F1
#
_cell.length_a   1.000
_cell.length_b   1.000
_cell.length_c   1.000
_cell.angle_alpha   90.00
_cell.angle_beta   90.00
_cell.angle_gamma   90.00
#
_symmetry.space_group_name_H-M   'P 1'
#
loop_
_entity.id
_entity.type
_entity.pdbx_description
1 polymer ?
#
loop_
_entity_poly.entity_id
_entity_poly.type
_entity_poly.pdbx_seq_one_letter_code
_entity_poly.pdbx_strand_id
1 'polypeptide(L)'
;MNSLTPVVPRWGVMLRGVALSSAIALAAPAALGQSATDEAAAAYEQGQRAFANGDFSAAAEFFETADRTQPAAQALIQAIRAHRGMRSPAHDARAATLALTLLRREAADPRITAYASRVVDDLSPQLARVTVQCNGCDLSLDAQTSGADVFAEPGPHTLTAAWGLRVTHRPLQLLAGSNNPIELTMPGERLPRPPSRRASPRPRRSTRRRGRRPSTPSARPPCEARSPPSSSARGASNSRCSPRRPTGSPRGSSSRAWSSPQASRACSSGAA
;
A
#
# COMPACT_ATOMS: atom_id res chain seq x y z
N MET A 1 25.12 9.51 33.40
CA MET A 1 25.01 10.79 34.11
C MET A 1 25.11 11.88 33.07
N ASN A 2 24.01 12.60 32.82
CA ASN A 2 23.96 14.01 32.41
C ASN A 2 22.49 14.35 32.14
N SER A 3 21.90 14.96 33.15
CA SER A 3 20.53 15.44 33.22
C SER A 3 20.53 16.91 32.81
N LEU A 4 19.71 17.31 31.83
CA LEU A 4 19.41 18.72 31.59
C LEU A 4 17.90 18.85 31.32
N THR A 5 17.21 19.39 32.32
CA THR A 5 15.80 19.75 32.35
C THR A 5 15.59 21.12 31.72
N PRO A 6 14.59 21.32 30.83
CA PRO A 6 14.19 22.65 30.42
C PRO A 6 13.21 23.30 31.42
N VAL A 7 13.48 24.58 31.68
CA VAL A 7 12.70 25.53 32.48
C VAL A 7 11.45 25.95 31.70
N VAL A 8 10.27 25.89 32.33
CA VAL A 8 9.01 26.33 31.73
C VAL A 8 8.67 27.75 32.24
N PRO A 9 8.36 28.73 31.35
CA PRO A 9 8.03 30.08 31.77
C PRO A 9 6.61 30.18 32.35
N ARG A 10 6.51 30.91 33.45
CA ARG A 10 5.31 31.19 34.25
C ARG A 10 4.64 32.45 33.69
N TRP A 11 3.59 32.29 32.89
CA TRP A 11 2.81 33.42 32.37
C TRP A 11 1.78 33.86 33.40
N GLY A 12 1.90 35.13 33.79
CA GLY A 12 1.07 35.79 34.78
C GLY A 12 -0.38 35.97 34.31
N VAL A 13 -1.28 35.72 35.23
CA VAL A 13 -2.70 36.07 35.16
C VAL A 13 -2.83 37.58 35.32
N MET A 14 -3.49 38.25 34.36
CA MET A 14 -4.15 39.53 34.62
C MET A 14 -5.59 39.48 34.12
N LEU A 15 -6.52 39.48 35.09
CA LEU A 15 -7.91 39.89 34.93
C LEU A 15 -7.98 41.37 34.51
N ARG A 16 -8.90 41.71 33.59
CA ARG A 16 -9.83 42.87 33.69
C ARG A 16 -10.70 43.00 32.42
N GLY A 17 -11.99 43.26 32.63
CA GLY A 17 -12.86 43.89 31.62
C GLY A 17 -14.10 43.10 31.23
N VAL A 18 -15.18 43.23 32.00
CA VAL A 18 -16.53 42.81 31.61
C VAL A 18 -17.10 43.88 30.69
N ALA A 19 -17.26 43.57 29.40
CA ALA A 19 -18.04 44.35 28.45
C ALA A 19 -19.16 43.47 27.89
N LEU A 20 -20.41 43.78 28.27
CA LEU A 20 -21.62 43.20 27.69
C LEU A 20 -21.68 43.59 26.20
N SER A 21 -21.37 42.64 25.32
CA SER A 21 -21.66 42.74 23.89
C SER A 21 -22.63 41.62 23.53
N SER A 22 -23.84 42.00 23.12
CA SER A 22 -24.85 41.10 22.56
C SER A 22 -24.34 40.53 21.24
N ALA A 23 -23.62 39.42 21.31
CA ALA A 23 -23.20 38.65 20.15
C ALA A 23 -24.37 37.76 19.70
N ILE A 24 -24.93 38.07 18.54
CA ILE A 24 -25.84 37.17 17.82
C ILE A 24 -25.00 35.94 17.44
N ALA A 25 -25.11 34.88 18.23
CA ALA A 25 -24.48 33.60 17.95
C ALA A 25 -25.18 32.98 16.74
N LEU A 26 -24.56 33.11 15.57
CA LEU A 26 -24.88 32.22 14.45
C LEU A 26 -24.53 30.80 14.89
N ALA A 27 -25.56 30.02 15.21
CA ALA A 27 -25.45 28.60 15.50
C ALA A 27 -24.89 27.91 14.24
N ALA A 28 -23.59 27.62 14.25
CA ALA A 28 -22.95 26.84 13.22
C ALA A 28 -23.48 25.39 13.28
N PRO A 29 -23.73 24.73 12.13
CA PRO A 29 -24.21 23.36 12.08
C PRO A 29 -23.11 22.38 12.52
N ALA A 30 -22.99 22.14 13.83
CA ALA A 30 -22.11 21.12 14.41
C ALA A 30 -22.65 19.67 14.29
N ALA A 31 -23.89 19.51 13.81
CA ALA A 31 -24.58 18.22 13.81
C ALA A 31 -24.02 17.19 12.81
N LEU A 32 -23.33 17.62 11.74
CA LEU A 32 -22.82 16.70 10.71
C LEU A 32 -21.52 15.98 11.10
N GLY A 33 -20.78 16.48 12.10
CA GLY A 33 -19.49 15.90 12.50
C GLY A 33 -19.62 14.74 13.50
N GLN A 34 -20.60 14.80 14.40
CA GLN A 34 -20.78 13.80 15.47
C GLN A 34 -21.22 12.44 14.91
N SER A 35 -22.06 12.44 13.88
CA SER A 35 -22.51 11.19 13.26
C SER A 35 -21.37 10.41 12.58
N ALA A 36 -20.43 11.12 11.94
CA ALA A 36 -19.30 10.48 11.25
C ALA A 36 -18.30 9.87 12.24
N THR A 37 -18.06 10.54 13.38
CA THR A 37 -17.18 10.02 14.42
C THR A 37 -17.76 8.77 15.07
N ASP A 38 -19.07 8.74 15.33
CA ASP A 38 -19.75 7.60 15.93
C ASP A 38 -19.81 6.41 14.96
N GLU A 39 -20.07 6.67 13.67
CA GLU A 39 -20.04 5.64 12.62
C GLU A 39 -18.65 5.02 12.46
N ALA A 40 -17.60 5.84 12.40
CA ALA A 40 -16.22 5.36 12.31
C ALA A 40 -15.80 4.53 13.53
N ALA A 41 -16.20 4.96 14.73
CA ALA A 41 -15.95 4.21 15.96
C ALA A 41 -16.67 2.85 15.96
N ALA A 42 -17.96 2.83 15.57
CA ALA A 42 -18.74 1.61 15.47
C ALA A 42 -18.15 0.61 14.46
N ALA A 43 -17.69 1.10 13.30
CA ALA A 43 -16.99 0.27 12.31
C ALA A 43 -15.67 -0.28 12.87
N TYR A 44 -14.86 0.54 13.53
CA TYR A 44 -13.60 0.10 14.13
C TYR A 44 -13.79 -0.97 15.20
N GLU A 45 -14.82 -0.84 16.06
CA GLU A 45 -15.17 -1.86 17.04
C GLU A 45 -15.65 -3.18 16.40
N GLN A 46 -16.45 -3.10 15.32
CA GLN A 46 -16.85 -4.29 14.55
C GLN A 46 -15.63 -4.99 13.96
N GLY A 47 -14.69 -4.23 13.40
CA GLY A 47 -13.42 -4.75 12.89
C GLY A 47 -12.60 -5.46 13.96
N GLN A 48 -12.51 -4.90 15.17
CA GLN A 48 -11.82 -5.55 16.30
C GLN A 48 -12.46 -6.89 16.68
N ARG A 49 -13.80 -6.94 16.77
CA ARG A 49 -14.53 -8.18 17.07
C ARG A 49 -14.30 -9.24 16.00
N ALA A 50 -14.42 -8.87 14.72
CA ALA A 50 -14.16 -9.77 13.60
C ALA A 50 -12.72 -10.30 13.60
N PHE A 51 -11.74 -9.41 13.82
CA PHE A 51 -10.32 -9.77 13.88
C PHE A 51 -10.03 -10.74 15.04
N ALA A 52 -10.59 -10.50 16.22
CA ALA A 52 -10.45 -11.38 17.38
C ALA A 52 -11.05 -12.78 17.14
N ASN A 53 -12.09 -12.86 16.31
CA ASN A 53 -12.72 -14.12 15.92
C ASN A 53 -11.98 -14.82 14.75
N GLY A 54 -10.91 -14.23 14.21
CA GLY A 54 -10.18 -14.75 13.06
C GLY A 54 -10.89 -14.52 11.71
N ASP A 55 -11.98 -13.75 11.69
CA ASP A 55 -12.64 -13.32 10.46
C ASP A 55 -11.91 -12.11 9.86
N PHE A 56 -10.77 -12.41 9.23
CA PHE A 56 -9.91 -11.38 8.66
C PHE A 56 -10.53 -10.64 7.46
N SER A 57 -11.48 -11.26 6.76
CA SER A 57 -12.18 -10.63 5.63
C SER A 57 -13.10 -9.53 6.14
N ALA A 58 -14.02 -9.87 7.05
CA ALA A 58 -14.92 -8.88 7.64
C ALA A 58 -14.13 -7.80 8.41
N ALA A 59 -13.08 -8.19 9.13
CA ALA A 59 -12.23 -7.25 9.84
C ALA A 59 -11.61 -6.19 8.91
N ALA A 60 -11.05 -6.62 7.76
CA ALA A 60 -10.45 -5.72 6.79
C ALA A 60 -11.47 -4.69 6.25
N GLU A 61 -12.66 -5.15 5.87
CA GLU A 61 -13.73 -4.29 5.38
C GLU A 61 -14.17 -3.24 6.41
N PHE A 62 -14.33 -3.65 7.67
CA PHE A 62 -14.69 -2.74 8.75
C PHE A 62 -13.61 -1.71 9.06
N PHE A 63 -12.33 -2.13 9.09
CA PHE A 63 -11.23 -1.19 9.32
C PHE A 63 -11.02 -0.21 8.17
N GLU A 64 -11.17 -0.64 6.91
CA GLU A 64 -11.16 0.26 5.77
C GLU A 64 -12.36 1.22 5.77
N THR A 65 -13.53 0.74 6.20
CA THR A 65 -14.71 1.59 6.36
C THR A 65 -14.48 2.65 7.43
N ALA A 66 -13.92 2.27 8.58
CA ALA A 66 -13.54 3.23 9.62
C ALA A 66 -12.59 4.31 9.09
N ASP A 67 -11.54 3.94 8.33
CA ASP A 67 -10.60 4.92 7.74
C ASP A 67 -11.25 5.80 6.66
N ARG A 68 -12.18 5.26 5.85
CA ARG A 68 -12.90 6.06 4.85
C ARG A 68 -13.86 7.06 5.49
N THR A 69 -14.52 6.68 6.58
CA THR A 69 -15.45 7.55 7.31
C THR A 69 -14.69 8.63 8.10
N GLN A 70 -13.64 8.24 8.83
CA GLN A 70 -12.75 9.14 9.54
C GLN A 70 -11.30 8.66 9.45
N PRO A 71 -10.47 9.30 8.62
CA PRO A 71 -9.07 8.88 8.41
C PRO A 71 -8.29 8.76 9.73
N ALA A 72 -7.74 7.57 9.98
CA ALA A 72 -7.02 7.28 11.20
C ALA A 72 -5.92 6.22 10.96
N ALA A 73 -4.68 6.55 11.33
CA ALA A 73 -3.52 5.67 11.12
C ALA A 73 -3.71 4.27 11.75
N GLN A 74 -4.33 4.19 12.93
CA GLN A 74 -4.59 2.91 13.59
C GLN A 74 -5.57 2.03 12.80
N ALA A 75 -6.62 2.60 12.18
CA ALA A 75 -7.55 1.86 11.33
C ALA A 75 -6.83 1.27 10.12
N LEU A 76 -5.98 2.06 9.43
CA LEU A 76 -5.15 1.55 8.33
C LEU A 76 -4.19 0.44 8.77
N ILE A 77 -3.54 0.57 9.93
CA ILE A 77 -2.65 -0.48 10.45
C ILE A 77 -3.42 -1.78 10.68
N GLN A 78 -4.62 -1.72 11.26
CA GLN A 78 -5.43 -2.93 11.48
C GLN A 78 -5.96 -3.52 10.17
N ALA A 79 -6.36 -2.68 9.20
CA ALA A 79 -6.74 -3.15 7.87
C ALA A 79 -5.58 -3.90 7.18
N ILE A 80 -4.36 -3.35 7.23
CA ILE A 80 -3.15 -4.01 6.70
C ILE A 80 -2.93 -5.38 7.37
N ARG A 81 -3.08 -5.45 8.71
CA ARG A 81 -2.92 -6.72 9.45
C ARG A 81 -3.98 -7.75 9.06
N ALA A 82 -5.24 -7.31 8.94
CA ALA A 82 -6.36 -8.17 8.54
C ALA A 82 -6.12 -8.73 7.14
N HIS A 83 -5.74 -7.90 6.17
CA HIS A 83 -5.40 -8.37 4.83
C HIS A 83 -4.27 -9.40 4.80
N ARG A 84 -3.16 -9.15 5.52
CA ARG A 84 -2.07 -10.13 5.64
C ARG A 84 -2.51 -11.41 6.35
N GLY A 85 -3.49 -11.33 7.24
CA GLY A 85 -4.07 -12.49 7.94
C GLY A 85 -4.73 -13.50 6.99
N MET A 86 -5.27 -13.04 5.85
CA MET A 86 -5.93 -13.88 4.86
C MET A 86 -4.98 -14.70 3.98
N ARG A 87 -3.69 -14.32 3.92
CA ARG A 87 -2.62 -15.07 3.21
C ARG A 87 -2.96 -15.40 1.74
N SER A 88 -3.53 -14.43 1.03
CA SER A 88 -3.83 -14.52 -0.40
C SER A 88 -3.09 -13.40 -1.14
N PRO A 89 -2.54 -13.65 -2.34
CA PRO A 89 -1.82 -12.63 -3.11
C PRO A 89 -2.64 -11.36 -3.37
N ALA A 90 -3.95 -11.49 -3.63
CA ALA A 90 -4.87 -10.36 -3.79
C ALA A 90 -4.93 -9.46 -2.55
N HIS A 91 -4.96 -10.07 -1.36
CA HIS A 91 -5.00 -9.33 -0.11
C HIS A 91 -3.63 -8.78 0.27
N ASP A 92 -2.54 -9.45 -0.09
CA ASP A 92 -1.18 -8.90 0.06
C ASP A 92 -0.99 -7.65 -0.82
N ALA A 93 -1.50 -7.65 -2.06
CA ALA A 93 -1.53 -6.47 -2.93
C ALA A 93 -2.31 -5.30 -2.30
N ARG A 94 -3.47 -5.59 -1.70
CA ARG A 94 -4.24 -4.58 -0.97
C ARG A 94 -3.49 -4.06 0.25
N ALA A 95 -2.90 -4.94 1.06
CA ALA A 95 -2.11 -4.57 2.24
C ALA A 95 -0.93 -3.65 1.89
N ALA A 96 -0.18 -3.97 0.82
CA ALA A 96 0.93 -3.15 0.34
C ALA A 96 0.44 -1.77 -0.15
N THR A 97 -0.70 -1.71 -0.83
CA THR A 97 -1.32 -0.46 -1.29
C THR A 97 -1.78 0.42 -0.11
N LEU A 98 -2.37 -0.17 0.92
CA LEU A 98 -2.72 0.55 2.15
C LEU A 98 -1.47 1.03 2.89
N ALA A 99 -0.38 0.27 2.88
CA ALA A 99 0.90 0.70 3.46
C ALA A 99 1.50 1.91 2.73
N LEU A 100 1.43 1.97 1.39
CA LEU A 100 1.79 3.18 0.63
C LEU A 100 0.93 4.39 1.00
N THR A 101 -0.37 4.16 1.24
CA THR A 101 -1.28 5.21 1.71
C THR A 101 -0.90 5.71 3.10
N LEU A 102 -0.55 4.80 4.01
CA LEU A 102 -0.10 5.11 5.36
C LEU A 102 1.22 5.91 5.34
N LEU A 103 2.19 5.54 4.50
CA LEU A 103 3.46 6.27 4.32
C LEU A 103 3.24 7.71 3.85
N ARG A 104 2.26 7.94 2.96
CA ARG A 104 1.95 9.28 2.45
C ARG A 104 1.27 10.16 3.50
N ARG A 105 0.36 9.59 4.31
CA ARG A 105 -0.41 10.34 5.32
C ARG A 105 0.41 10.63 6.58
N GLU A 106 1.21 9.66 7.03
CA GLU A 106 1.85 9.66 8.34
C GLU A 106 3.38 9.80 8.27
N ALA A 107 3.89 10.59 7.32
CA ALA A 107 5.34 10.73 7.08
C ALA A 107 6.13 11.28 8.27
N ALA A 108 5.46 11.92 9.24
CA ALA A 108 6.09 12.53 10.41
C ALA A 108 6.33 11.54 11.57
N ASP A 109 5.61 10.41 11.64
CA ASP A 109 5.78 9.43 12.71
C ASP A 109 6.77 8.32 12.29
N PRO A 110 7.98 8.26 12.89
CA PRO A 110 9.01 7.28 12.51
C PRO A 110 8.59 5.83 12.81
N ARG A 111 7.70 5.59 13.78
CA ARG A 111 7.24 4.24 14.12
C ARG A 111 6.25 3.72 13.10
N ILE A 112 5.32 4.57 12.67
CA ILE A 112 4.31 4.24 11.65
C ILE A 112 5.00 4.04 10.31
N THR A 113 5.91 4.95 9.92
CA THR A 113 6.67 4.82 8.67
C THR A 113 7.55 3.58 8.66
N ALA A 114 8.26 3.25 9.74
CA ALA A 114 9.04 2.01 9.83
C ALA A 114 8.18 0.75 9.68
N TYR A 115 6.97 0.74 10.27
CA TYR A 115 6.02 -0.36 10.10
C TYR A 115 5.56 -0.48 8.64
N ALA A 116 5.10 0.62 8.04
CA ALA A 116 4.57 0.63 6.69
C ALA A 116 5.63 0.30 5.64
N SER A 117 6.85 0.83 5.78
CA SER A 117 7.98 0.49 4.91
C SER A 117 8.30 -1.01 4.97
N ARG A 118 8.31 -1.62 6.17
CA ARG A 118 8.53 -3.08 6.29
C ARG A 118 7.47 -3.88 5.52
N VAL A 119 6.19 -3.47 5.58
CA VAL A 119 5.13 -4.15 4.83
C VAL A 119 5.38 -4.05 3.32
N VAL A 120 5.80 -2.88 2.83
CA VAL A 120 6.16 -2.69 1.42
C VAL A 120 7.38 -3.52 1.04
N ASP A 121 8.44 -3.51 1.85
CA ASP A 121 9.67 -4.27 1.61
C ASP A 121 9.41 -5.79 1.60
N ASP A 122 8.59 -6.29 2.52
CA ASP A 122 8.22 -7.71 2.62
C ASP A 122 7.47 -8.20 1.37
N LEU A 123 6.55 -7.38 0.85
CA LEU A 123 5.59 -7.77 -0.20
C LEU A 123 6.03 -7.40 -1.62
N SER A 124 6.87 -6.36 -1.76
CA SER A 124 7.31 -5.86 -3.07
C SER A 124 7.96 -6.91 -3.98
N PRO A 125 8.74 -7.91 -3.52
CA PRO A 125 9.34 -8.89 -4.42
C PRO A 125 8.32 -9.85 -5.06
N GLN A 126 7.14 -9.97 -4.47
CA GLN A 126 6.08 -10.91 -4.87
C GLN A 126 4.99 -10.23 -5.72
N LEU A 127 4.96 -8.90 -5.72
CA LEU A 127 3.92 -8.09 -6.32
C LEU A 127 4.49 -7.16 -7.38
N ALA A 128 3.65 -6.62 -8.24
CA ALA A 128 4.02 -5.54 -9.14
C ALA A 128 3.54 -4.21 -8.57
N ARG A 129 4.39 -3.18 -8.62
CA ARG A 129 4.00 -1.80 -8.32
C ARG A 129 3.62 -1.07 -9.60
N VAL A 130 2.50 -0.38 -9.58
CA VAL A 130 2.01 0.46 -10.67
C VAL A 130 1.92 1.89 -10.16
N THR A 131 2.69 2.79 -10.78
CA THR A 131 2.68 4.21 -10.44
C THR A 131 2.18 4.99 -11.64
N VAL A 132 0.99 5.57 -11.52
CA VAL A 132 0.28 6.27 -12.59
C VAL A 132 0.39 7.77 -12.39
N GLN A 133 0.93 8.47 -13.39
CA GLN A 133 0.86 9.91 -13.49
C GLN A 133 -0.35 10.28 -14.36
N CYS A 134 -1.32 10.92 -13.74
CA CYS A 134 -2.54 11.34 -14.40
C CYS A 134 -3.08 12.61 -13.74
N ASN A 135 -3.36 13.63 -14.55
CA ASN A 135 -3.92 14.90 -14.08
C ASN A 135 -5.45 14.88 -14.24
N GLY A 136 -6.16 15.01 -13.12
CA GLY A 136 -7.62 15.16 -13.11
C GLY A 136 -8.39 13.94 -13.63
N CYS A 137 -7.89 12.72 -13.41
CA CYS A 137 -8.64 11.51 -13.70
C CYS A 137 -8.93 10.67 -12.46
N ASP A 138 -10.00 9.90 -12.57
CA ASP A 138 -10.29 8.79 -11.68
C ASP A 138 -9.61 7.52 -12.21
N LEU A 139 -8.90 6.81 -11.34
CA LEU A 139 -8.16 5.60 -11.68
C LEU A 139 -8.82 4.37 -11.07
N SER A 140 -8.86 3.30 -11.84
CA SER A 140 -9.18 1.97 -11.35
C SER A 140 -8.30 0.91 -12.01
N LEU A 141 -7.92 -0.09 -11.23
CA LEU A 141 -7.24 -1.29 -11.70
C LEU A 141 -8.20 -2.46 -11.53
N ASP A 142 -8.55 -3.14 -12.61
CA ASP A 142 -9.51 -4.26 -12.62
C ASP A 142 -10.86 -3.92 -11.97
N ALA A 143 -11.39 -2.73 -12.30
CA ALA A 143 -12.62 -2.17 -11.75
C ALA A 143 -12.59 -1.84 -10.24
N GLN A 144 -11.43 -1.95 -9.58
CA GLN A 144 -11.25 -1.45 -8.21
C GLN A 144 -10.69 -0.03 -8.24
N THR A 145 -11.41 0.92 -7.64
CA THR A 145 -10.95 2.31 -7.51
C THR A 145 -9.62 2.34 -6.77
N SER A 146 -8.65 3.07 -7.33
CA SER A 146 -7.28 3.00 -6.89
C SER A 146 -6.60 4.37 -6.92
N GLY A 147 -5.57 4.54 -6.11
CA GLY A 147 -4.75 5.75 -6.15
C GLY A 147 -3.79 5.75 -7.35
N ALA A 148 -2.99 6.81 -7.45
CA ALA A 148 -1.88 6.93 -8.39
C ALA A 148 -0.72 5.94 -8.12
N ASP A 149 -0.70 5.23 -7.00
CA ASP A 149 0.37 4.31 -6.63
C ASP A 149 -0.20 3.10 -5.90
N VAL A 150 -0.11 1.93 -6.54
CA VAL A 150 -0.82 0.71 -6.13
C VAL A 150 0.05 -0.51 -6.35
N PHE A 151 -0.20 -1.55 -5.57
CA PHE A 151 0.33 -2.88 -5.82
C PHE A 151 -0.74 -3.79 -6.40
N ALA A 152 -0.31 -4.72 -7.25
CA ALA A 152 -1.15 -5.72 -7.87
C ALA A 152 -0.41 -7.06 -7.97
N GLU A 153 -1.18 -8.12 -8.18
CA GLU A 153 -0.64 -9.45 -8.45
C GLU A 153 0.18 -9.45 -9.77
N PRO A 154 1.12 -10.39 -9.94
CA PRO A 154 1.74 -10.61 -11.25
C PRO A 154 0.73 -11.22 -12.21
N GLY A 155 0.57 -10.65 -13.41
CA GLY A 155 -0.40 -11.16 -14.37
C GLY A 155 -0.97 -10.11 -15.33
N PRO A 156 -2.00 -10.48 -16.10
CA PRO A 156 -2.74 -9.54 -16.93
C PRO A 156 -3.68 -8.69 -16.07
N HIS A 157 -3.62 -7.37 -16.24
CA HIS A 157 -4.49 -6.41 -15.57
C HIS A 157 -5.03 -5.38 -16.56
N THR A 158 -6.11 -4.69 -16.21
CA THR A 158 -6.66 -3.57 -16.99
C THR A 158 -6.67 -2.30 -16.15
N LEU A 159 -5.83 -1.34 -16.53
CA LEU A 159 -5.87 0.00 -15.97
C LEU A 159 -6.91 0.83 -16.71
N THR A 160 -7.88 1.36 -15.98
CA THR A 160 -8.92 2.24 -16.49
C THR A 160 -8.74 3.64 -15.90
N ALA A 161 -8.70 4.65 -16.78
CA ALA A 161 -8.65 6.05 -16.40
C ALA A 161 -9.86 6.80 -16.98
N ALA A 162 -10.53 7.59 -16.15
CA ALA A 162 -11.71 8.37 -16.53
C ALA A 162 -11.49 9.87 -16.30
N TRP A 163 -11.78 10.68 -17.31
CA TRP A 163 -11.81 12.15 -17.25
C TRP A 163 -13.24 12.61 -17.56
N GLY A 164 -14.10 12.63 -16.54
CA GLY A 164 -15.53 12.87 -16.71
C GLY A 164 -16.17 11.80 -17.61
N LEU A 165 -16.65 12.20 -18.79
CA LEU A 165 -17.29 11.28 -19.75
C LEU A 165 -16.29 10.50 -20.64
N ARG A 166 -14.99 10.80 -20.56
CA ARG A 166 -13.97 10.14 -21.38
C ARG A 166 -13.28 9.03 -20.60
N VAL A 167 -13.33 7.80 -21.11
CA VAL A 167 -12.72 6.64 -20.46
C VAL A 167 -11.66 6.03 -21.37
N THR A 168 -10.53 5.62 -20.81
CA THR A 168 -9.48 4.88 -21.51
C THR A 168 -9.15 3.61 -20.75
N HIS A 169 -9.04 2.51 -21.47
CA HIS A 169 -8.59 1.22 -20.94
C HIS A 169 -7.20 0.91 -21.49
N ARG A 170 -6.28 0.51 -20.61
CA ARG A 170 -4.92 0.12 -20.96
C ARG A 170 -4.64 -1.28 -20.40
N PRO A 171 -4.50 -2.31 -21.24
CA PRO A 171 -4.07 -3.61 -20.78
C PRO A 171 -2.62 -3.52 -20.28
N LEU A 172 -2.35 -4.19 -19.16
CA LEU A 172 -1.04 -4.27 -18.54
C LEU A 172 -0.67 -5.74 -18.36
N GLN A 173 0.60 -6.05 -18.57
CA GLN A 173 1.19 -7.33 -18.18
C GLN A 173 2.20 -7.02 -17.07
N LEU A 174 1.85 -7.38 -15.84
CA LEU A 174 2.63 -7.11 -14.65
C LEU A 174 3.52 -8.30 -14.31
N LEU A 175 4.72 -8.03 -13.77
CA LEU A 175 5.70 -9.04 -13.37
C LEU A 175 6.00 -8.85 -11.88
N ALA A 176 6.24 -9.94 -11.15
CA ALA A 176 6.62 -9.86 -9.75
C ALA A 176 7.91 -9.03 -9.56
N GLY A 177 7.92 -8.16 -8.56
CA GLY A 177 9.03 -7.25 -8.27
C GLY A 177 9.19 -6.09 -9.25
N SER A 178 8.32 -5.94 -10.26
CA SER A 178 8.47 -4.86 -11.23
C SER A 178 7.85 -3.54 -10.76
N ASN A 179 8.50 -2.43 -11.13
CA ASN A 179 7.99 -1.08 -10.97
C ASN A 179 7.55 -0.56 -12.34
N ASN A 180 6.27 -0.24 -12.49
CA ASN A 180 5.66 0.11 -13.77
C ASN A 180 5.17 1.57 -13.73
N PRO A 181 6.02 2.55 -14.08
CA PRO A 181 5.60 3.93 -14.22
C PRO A 181 4.75 4.08 -15.49
N ILE A 182 3.57 4.66 -15.36
CA ILE A 182 2.59 4.84 -16.43
C ILE A 182 2.20 6.30 -16.47
N GLU A 183 2.46 6.97 -17.59
CA GLU A 183 1.90 8.30 -17.86
C GLU A 183 0.64 8.15 -18.70
N LEU A 184 -0.43 8.80 -18.27
CA LEU A 184 -1.70 8.86 -18.98
C LEU A 184 -2.06 10.31 -19.29
N THR A 185 -2.33 10.57 -20.58
CA THR A 185 -2.77 11.88 -21.07
C THR A 185 -4.25 11.82 -21.44
N MET A 186 -4.98 12.92 -21.22
CA MET A 186 -6.40 13.00 -21.57
C MET A 186 -6.59 12.73 -23.08
N PRO A 187 -7.49 11.80 -23.46
CA PRO A 187 -7.78 11.55 -24.87
C PRO A 187 -8.30 12.82 -25.54
N GLY A 188 -7.66 13.24 -26.64
CA GLY A 188 -8.09 14.39 -27.44
C GLY A 188 -7.38 15.71 -27.13
N GLU A 189 -6.52 15.78 -26.11
CA GLU A 189 -5.54 16.87 -26.03
C GLU A 189 -4.50 16.63 -27.13
N ARG A 190 -4.68 17.30 -28.28
CA ARG A 190 -3.64 17.30 -29.30
C ARG A 190 -2.42 17.97 -28.69
N LEU A 191 -1.34 17.20 -28.52
CA LEU A 191 -0.04 17.78 -28.25
C LEU A 191 0.16 18.96 -29.21
N PRO A 192 0.55 20.16 -28.72
CA PRO A 192 0.83 21.28 -29.60
C PRO A 192 1.80 20.77 -30.65
N ARG A 193 1.37 20.86 -31.93
CA ARG A 193 2.14 20.34 -33.06
C ARG A 193 3.56 20.85 -32.87
N PRO A 194 4.58 19.98 -32.72
CA PRO A 194 5.94 20.43 -32.46
C PRO A 194 6.22 21.52 -33.50
N PRO A 195 6.72 22.71 -33.10
CA PRO A 195 6.87 23.82 -34.00
C PRO A 195 7.57 23.28 -35.23
N SER A 196 6.85 23.28 -36.36
CA SER A 196 7.29 22.63 -37.59
C SER A 196 8.72 23.08 -37.79
N ARG A 197 9.67 22.18 -37.55
CA ARG A 197 11.09 22.51 -37.57
C ARG A 197 11.29 22.99 -38.98
N ARG A 198 11.34 24.32 -39.19
CA ARG A 198 11.51 24.93 -40.51
C ARG A 198 12.63 24.13 -41.11
N ALA A 199 12.33 23.39 -42.18
CA ALA A 199 13.25 22.46 -42.77
C ALA A 199 14.57 23.20 -42.92
N SER A 200 15.57 22.83 -42.12
CA SER A 200 16.90 23.42 -42.27
C SER A 200 17.24 23.26 -43.74
N PRO A 201 17.57 24.35 -44.45
CA PRO A 201 17.79 24.32 -45.88
C PRO A 201 18.72 23.16 -46.17
N ARG A 202 18.19 22.20 -46.93
CA ARG A 202 18.85 20.93 -47.24
C ARG A 202 20.26 21.28 -47.70
N PRO A 203 21.33 20.87 -46.97
CA PRO A 203 22.68 21.11 -47.44
C PRO A 203 22.77 20.50 -48.84
N ARG A 204 23.10 21.35 -49.82
CA ARG A 204 23.29 20.95 -51.22
C ARG A 204 24.17 19.71 -51.22
N ARG A 205 23.62 18.59 -51.72
CA ARG A 205 24.34 17.34 -51.94
C ARG A 205 25.63 17.66 -52.69
N SER A 206 26.78 17.59 -52.01
CA SER A 206 28.04 17.46 -52.72
C SER A 206 28.08 16.06 -53.33
N THR A 207 28.28 16.01 -54.63
CA THR A 207 28.41 14.82 -55.46
C THR A 207 29.72 14.10 -55.14
N ARG A 208 29.86 13.54 -53.93
CA ARG A 208 31.04 12.74 -53.58
C ARG A 208 30.82 11.28 -53.97
N ARG A 209 31.14 11.04 -55.24
CA ARG A 209 32.01 9.96 -55.75
C ARG A 209 31.72 8.52 -55.24
N ARG A 210 31.15 7.75 -56.17
CA ARG A 210 31.10 6.28 -56.21
C ARG A 210 32.47 5.65 -55.90
N GLY A 211 32.52 4.78 -54.90
CA GLY A 211 33.28 3.53 -54.89
C GLY A 211 32.34 2.47 -54.30
N ARG A 212 31.86 1.45 -55.04
CA ARG A 212 32.55 0.17 -55.33
C ARG A 212 33.45 -0.19 -54.15
N ARG A 213 33.19 -1.22 -53.34
CA ARG A 213 32.84 -2.65 -53.54
C ARG A 213 32.73 -3.24 -52.09
N PRO A 214 32.67 -4.57 -51.82
CA PRO A 214 32.09 -5.70 -52.53
C PRO A 214 31.04 -6.44 -51.67
N SER A 215 30.25 -7.25 -52.35
CA SER A 215 29.34 -8.28 -51.83
C SER A 215 30.08 -9.40 -51.09
N THR A 216 29.54 -9.83 -49.95
CA THR A 216 29.94 -11.04 -49.22
C THR A 216 28.69 -11.87 -48.91
N PRO A 217 28.77 -13.21 -48.96
CA PRO A 217 27.67 -14.07 -49.39
C PRO A 217 26.84 -14.69 -48.27
N SER A 218 25.63 -15.06 -48.68
CA SER A 218 24.78 -16.16 -48.23
C SER A 218 25.50 -17.29 -47.48
N ALA A 219 25.04 -17.60 -46.27
CA ALA A 219 25.31 -18.87 -45.59
C ALA A 219 24.11 -19.32 -44.72
N ARG A 220 23.37 -20.28 -45.28
CA ARG A 220 22.78 -21.51 -44.68
C ARG A 220 21.95 -21.47 -43.36
N PRO A 221 20.70 -22.01 -43.36
CA PRO A 221 20.18 -22.87 -42.27
C PRO A 221 20.74 -24.31 -42.44
N PRO A 222 20.53 -25.34 -41.58
CA PRO A 222 19.59 -25.52 -40.46
C PRO A 222 20.24 -26.14 -39.19
N CYS A 223 19.49 -26.36 -38.10
CA CYS A 223 19.60 -27.57 -37.26
C CYS A 223 18.45 -27.62 -36.24
N GLU A 224 17.48 -28.44 -36.61
CA GLU A 224 16.37 -28.96 -35.84
C GLU A 224 16.90 -29.81 -34.66
N ALA A 225 16.81 -29.27 -33.45
CA ALA A 225 17.18 -29.99 -32.23
C ALA A 225 15.97 -30.81 -31.74
N ARG A 226 16.12 -32.12 -31.90
CA ARG A 226 15.23 -33.20 -31.42
C ARG A 226 14.81 -33.03 -29.97
N SER A 227 13.51 -33.12 -29.72
CA SER A 227 12.95 -33.37 -28.40
C SER A 227 13.31 -34.79 -27.91
N PRO A 228 13.74 -34.98 -26.66
CA PRO A 228 13.81 -36.31 -26.06
C PRO A 228 12.42 -36.80 -25.61
N PRO A 229 12.21 -38.13 -25.58
CA PRO A 229 10.92 -38.75 -25.27
C PRO A 229 10.54 -38.65 -23.79
N SER A 230 9.22 -38.62 -23.58
CA SER A 230 8.54 -38.80 -22.31
C SER A 230 8.96 -40.09 -21.60
N SER A 231 9.72 -39.98 -20.52
CA SER A 231 9.97 -41.09 -19.59
C SER A 231 8.92 -41.09 -18.48
N SER A 232 7.99 -42.04 -18.60
CA SER A 232 7.18 -42.56 -17.52
C SER A 232 8.04 -43.20 -16.41
N ALA A 233 7.92 -42.73 -15.18
CA ALA A 233 8.26 -43.44 -13.95
C ALA A 233 7.19 -43.05 -12.93
N ARG A 234 6.13 -43.82 -12.68
CA ARG A 234 6.08 -45.10 -11.95
C ARG A 234 7.08 -45.16 -10.80
N GLY A 235 6.55 -44.88 -9.61
CA GLY A 235 6.84 -45.64 -8.40
C GLY A 235 7.99 -45.17 -7.54
N ALA A 236 7.67 -44.55 -6.40
CA ALA A 236 8.30 -44.86 -5.12
C ALA A 236 7.48 -44.26 -3.98
N SER A 237 6.67 -45.13 -3.35
CA SER A 237 6.37 -45.06 -1.93
C SER A 237 7.68 -44.86 -1.15
N ASN A 238 7.84 -43.71 -0.47
CA ASN A 238 8.80 -43.57 0.61
C ASN A 238 8.06 -43.21 1.90
N SER A 239 7.71 -44.29 2.57
CA SER A 239 7.48 -44.34 3.99
C SER A 239 8.73 -43.89 4.77
N ARG A 240 8.52 -43.13 5.84
CA ARG A 240 9.36 -43.02 7.04
C ARG A 240 10.73 -42.34 6.88
N CYS A 241 10.89 -41.20 7.55
CA CYS A 241 11.84 -41.07 8.66
C CYS A 241 11.70 -39.68 9.30
N SER A 242 11.02 -39.63 10.44
CA SER A 242 11.08 -38.50 11.37
C SER A 242 12.47 -38.43 12.00
N PRO A 243 13.19 -37.29 11.91
CA PRO A 243 14.32 -37.08 12.79
C PRO A 243 13.83 -36.67 14.18
N ARG A 244 14.38 -37.36 15.18
CA ARG A 244 14.22 -37.16 16.61
C ARG A 244 14.45 -35.70 17.03
N ARG A 245 13.59 -35.23 17.94
CA ARG A 245 13.80 -34.06 18.80
C ARG A 245 15.16 -34.17 19.51
N PRO A 246 16.02 -33.13 19.49
CA PRO A 246 17.02 -32.94 20.51
C PRO A 246 16.36 -32.38 21.77
N THR A 247 16.26 -33.22 22.80
CA THR A 247 16.10 -32.78 24.20
C THR A 247 17.39 -32.09 24.62
N GLY A 248 17.41 -30.77 24.56
CA GLY A 248 18.52 -29.95 25.00
C GLY A 248 18.02 -28.75 25.80
N SER A 249 17.75 -28.95 27.09
CA SER A 249 17.79 -27.86 28.07
C SER A 249 19.25 -27.52 28.36
N PRO A 250 19.58 -26.23 28.38
CA PRO A 250 20.34 -25.73 29.51
C PRO A 250 19.61 -24.60 30.22
N ARG A 251 19.69 -24.71 31.54
CA ARG A 251 19.30 -23.72 32.55
C ARG A 251 19.95 -22.37 32.22
N GLY A 252 19.13 -21.33 32.25
CA GLY A 252 19.54 -19.94 32.12
C GLY A 252 18.56 -19.04 32.85
N SER A 253 18.48 -19.22 34.17
CA SER A 253 17.74 -18.38 35.09
C SER A 253 18.27 -16.95 35.08
N SER A 254 17.54 -16.02 34.46
CA SER A 254 17.61 -14.60 34.82
C SER A 254 16.19 -14.04 34.93
N SER A 255 15.60 -14.34 36.08
CA SER A 255 14.37 -13.76 36.59
C SER A 255 14.58 -12.26 36.80
N ARG A 256 14.18 -11.42 35.83
CA ARG A 256 13.86 -10.01 36.11
C ARG A 256 12.39 -9.93 36.45
N ALA A 257 12.13 -9.80 37.75
CA ALA A 257 10.84 -9.50 38.32
C ALA A 257 10.24 -8.27 37.64
N TRP A 258 9.12 -8.46 36.95
CA TRP A 258 8.17 -7.39 36.66
C TRP A 258 7.12 -7.46 37.77
N SER A 259 7.24 -6.55 38.74
CA SER A 259 6.23 -6.32 39.76
C SER A 259 4.98 -5.75 39.08
N SER A 260 3.96 -6.58 38.90
CA SER A 260 2.60 -6.09 38.62
C SER A 260 1.98 -5.58 39.92
N PRO A 261 1.38 -4.38 39.95
CA PRO A 261 0.57 -3.95 41.08
C PRO A 261 -0.73 -4.76 41.15
N GLN A 262 -1.01 -5.29 42.34
CA GLN A 262 -2.25 -5.96 42.72
C GLN A 262 -3.43 -4.98 42.55
N ALA A 263 -4.39 -5.33 41.70
CA ALA A 263 -5.73 -4.75 41.75
C ALA A 263 -6.61 -5.69 42.58
N SER A 264 -6.90 -5.25 43.80
CA SER A 264 -7.71 -5.92 44.81
C SER A 264 -9.12 -6.21 44.29
N ARG A 265 -9.51 -7.49 44.31
CA ARG A 265 -10.92 -7.89 44.19
C ARG A 265 -11.57 -7.77 45.56
N ALA A 266 -12.45 -6.80 45.73
CA ALA A 266 -13.39 -6.77 46.86
C ALA A 266 -14.53 -7.75 46.57
N CYS A 267 -14.62 -8.83 47.35
CA CYS A 267 -15.83 -9.64 47.45
C CYS A 267 -16.71 -9.02 48.54
N SER A 268 -17.84 -8.45 48.16
CA SER A 268 -18.92 -8.06 49.06
C SER A 268 -19.82 -9.27 49.31
N SER A 269 -19.68 -9.86 50.50
CA SER A 269 -20.65 -10.80 51.07
C SER A 269 -21.88 -10.04 51.54
N GLY A 270 -23.03 -10.30 50.92
CA GLY A 270 -24.34 -9.96 51.46
C GLY A 270 -24.79 -11.03 52.48
N ALA A 271 -25.18 -10.60 53.66
CA ALA A 271 -25.93 -11.38 54.63
C ALA A 271 -27.30 -10.73 54.81
N ALA A 272 -28.32 -11.58 54.90
CA ALA A 272 -29.70 -11.26 55.25
C ALA A 272 -29.85 -10.99 56.75
#